data_AF-A0A401GDW9-F1
#
_entry.id   AF-A0A401GDW9-F1
#
_cell.length_a   1.000
_cell.length_b   1.000
_cell.length_c   1.000
_cell.angle_alpha   90.00
_cell.angle_beta   90.00
_cell.angle_gamma   90.00
#
_symmetry.space_group_name_H-M   'P 1'
#
loop_
_entity.id
_entity.type
_entity.pdbx_description
1 polymer ?
#
loop_
_entity_poly.entity_id
_entity_poly.type
_entity_poly.pdbx_seq_one_letter_code
_entity_poly.pdbx_strand_id
1 'polypeptide(L)'
;MDLLNLARSSKPLRDILLSRSLVTAWKKARSNVKDLPDCPPDLDEPGYANLLFLPHCHFCFNAKVFKPMWRSRVRCCKACFDSNFVDMSGALRFLYPHAAETERPQSLQIIAGDIYNHRRNYLKARVAVLRSCLQDVGNNEEKSRAFEEQMIESSKAVEMHARLLEKWHYDQGIIRAKERDDIRTKRCEAIIQKLQELGYGDDLKTMDRDMVRAFFNHQKVKQPKQLTERVWENIKEDILQFVLHARAVHLSKSRCERLIMQIQAAAKFYMTFILRRPHTELLPSFGDFCMMPEVLAILGRPSIGLAKSFEDLSPLLVELSDRWHLECSFKLMTLLPASVKQMNAEDISPLGLATTWFFCSSCQNLVGFPRILIHACMNKCTMNGDGALDLTYTHQADVMNTVHLLFGEQPWHIVTGSLRFHQVSCSTITNITMICGKNPAVVTAREMDELDARFICLKPRCMTHGHVCVVTWRTAVLHEKIFHPEGGTSWSILNTEDITMKRSCNTTLGMTLNTREKDMTISYTMTQILILAYLSMCHWTTLVRRLLSV
;
A
#
# COMPACT_ATOMS: atom_id res chain seq x y z
N MET A 1 -11.63 37.09 -17.28
CA MET A 1 -12.03 35.95 -18.14
C MET A 1 -13.15 36.36 -19.08
N ASP A 2 -14.16 37.09 -18.59
CA ASP A 2 -15.35 37.46 -19.37
C ASP A 2 -15.03 38.35 -20.58
N LEU A 3 -14.14 39.34 -20.46
CA LEU A 3 -13.72 40.16 -21.60
C LEU A 3 -13.11 39.34 -22.74
N LEU A 4 -12.31 38.30 -22.42
CA LEU A 4 -11.74 37.41 -23.43
C LEU A 4 -12.81 36.55 -24.11
N ASN A 5 -13.76 36.04 -23.33
CA ASN A 5 -14.85 35.22 -23.87
C ASN A 5 -15.78 36.05 -24.75
N LEU A 6 -16.10 37.29 -24.36
CA LEU A 6 -16.86 38.25 -25.15
C LEU A 6 -16.13 38.62 -26.45
N ALA A 7 -14.81 38.86 -26.39
CA ALA A 7 -14.00 39.11 -27.59
C ALA A 7 -13.92 37.89 -28.54
N ARG A 8 -14.34 36.70 -28.09
CA ARG A 8 -14.37 35.48 -28.90
C ARG A 8 -15.79 35.09 -29.37
N SER A 9 -16.84 35.75 -28.87
CA SER A 9 -18.22 35.41 -29.21
C SER A 9 -18.69 36.04 -30.53
N SER A 10 -18.16 37.20 -30.93
CA SER A 10 -18.49 37.84 -32.20
C SER A 10 -17.35 38.69 -32.77
N LYS A 11 -17.31 38.84 -34.10
CA LYS A 11 -16.32 39.69 -34.79
C LYS A 11 -16.40 41.17 -34.35
N PRO A 12 -17.58 41.81 -34.27
CA PRO A 12 -17.65 43.21 -33.85
C PRO A 12 -17.15 43.43 -32.41
N LEU A 13 -17.52 42.54 -31.49
CA LEU A 13 -17.02 42.61 -30.10
C LEU A 13 -15.52 42.39 -30.03
N ARG A 14 -14.97 41.48 -30.85
CA ARG A 14 -13.52 41.29 -30.97
C ARG A 14 -12.81 42.57 -31.39
N ASP A 15 -13.30 43.22 -32.44
CA ASP A 15 -12.67 44.42 -33.00
C ASP A 15 -12.68 45.57 -31.99
N ILE A 16 -13.78 45.73 -31.25
CA ILE A 16 -13.90 46.72 -30.18
C ILE A 16 -13.02 46.36 -28.99
N LEU A 17 -13.10 45.13 -28.46
CA LEU A 17 -12.42 44.73 -27.22
C LEU A 17 -10.91 44.58 -27.37
N LEU A 18 -10.40 44.28 -28.58
CA LEU A 18 -8.96 44.24 -28.86
C LEU A 18 -8.40 45.57 -29.35
N SER A 19 -9.23 46.60 -29.51
CA SER A 19 -8.77 47.94 -29.87
C SER A 19 -7.97 48.60 -28.73
N ARG A 20 -7.04 49.48 -29.09
CA ARG A 20 -6.22 50.23 -28.12
C ARG A 20 -7.06 51.13 -27.20
N SER A 21 -8.23 51.58 -27.63
CA SER A 21 -9.10 52.46 -26.84
C SER A 21 -9.69 51.78 -25.60
N LEU A 22 -9.76 50.43 -25.58
CA LEU A 22 -10.29 49.67 -24.45
C LEU A 22 -9.24 49.06 -23.53
N VAL A 23 -7.96 49.44 -23.64
CA VAL A 23 -6.90 49.00 -22.70
C VAL A 23 -7.24 49.31 -21.24
N THR A 24 -7.93 50.43 -20.98
CA THR A 24 -8.39 50.82 -19.64
C THR A 24 -9.39 49.82 -19.05
N ALA A 25 -10.29 49.27 -19.87
CA ALA A 25 -11.23 48.24 -19.45
C ALA A 25 -10.52 46.94 -19.04
N TRP A 26 -9.48 46.54 -19.78
CA TRP A 26 -8.67 45.38 -19.44
C TRP A 26 -7.89 45.57 -18.14
N LYS A 27 -7.23 46.74 -17.96
CA LYS A 27 -6.54 47.09 -16.72
C LYS A 27 -7.49 47.07 -15.52
N LYS A 28 -8.69 47.63 -15.69
CA LYS A 28 -9.73 47.61 -14.65
C LYS A 28 -10.17 46.19 -14.32
N ALA A 29 -10.43 45.34 -15.33
CA ALA A 29 -10.77 43.95 -15.11
C ALA A 29 -9.65 43.16 -14.41
N ARG A 30 -8.39 43.43 -14.75
CA ARG A 30 -7.21 42.84 -14.09
C ARG A 30 -7.12 43.24 -12.62
N SER A 31 -7.40 44.51 -12.29
CA SER A 31 -7.35 45.01 -10.90
C SER A 31 -8.35 44.34 -9.95
N ASN A 32 -9.37 43.65 -10.48
CA ASN A 32 -10.29 42.84 -9.68
C ASN A 32 -9.68 41.52 -9.20
N VAL A 33 -8.52 41.11 -9.72
CA VAL A 33 -7.83 39.88 -9.32
C VAL A 33 -6.79 40.23 -8.25
N LYS A 34 -7.10 39.84 -7.01
CA LYS A 34 -6.24 40.11 -5.86
C LYS A 34 -4.83 39.52 -6.06
N ASP A 35 -3.82 40.29 -5.68
CA ASP A 35 -2.40 39.91 -5.64
C ASP A 35 -1.80 39.46 -7.00
N LEU A 36 -2.50 39.71 -8.12
CA LEU A 36 -2.01 39.40 -9.45
C LEU A 36 -0.94 40.44 -9.89
N PRO A 37 0.26 40.00 -10.32
CA PRO A 37 1.28 40.91 -10.82
C PRO A 37 0.82 41.74 -12.02
N ASP A 38 1.38 42.94 -12.17
CA ASP A 38 1.10 43.81 -13.31
C ASP A 38 1.43 43.15 -14.65
N CYS A 39 0.66 43.50 -15.70
CA CYS A 39 0.96 43.04 -17.05
C CYS A 39 2.38 43.50 -17.43
N PRO A 40 3.29 42.57 -17.78
CA PRO A 40 4.66 42.95 -18.05
C PRO A 40 4.74 43.68 -19.41
N PRO A 41 5.76 44.50 -19.65
CA PRO A 41 5.86 45.30 -20.89
C PRO A 41 5.94 44.46 -22.18
N ASP A 42 6.36 43.19 -22.08
CA ASP A 42 6.46 42.25 -23.20
C ASP A 42 5.12 41.60 -23.59
N LEU A 43 4.03 41.90 -22.87
CA LEU A 43 2.68 41.40 -23.16
C LEU A 43 1.66 42.53 -23.20
N ASP A 44 0.64 42.35 -24.04
CA ASP A 44 -0.58 43.14 -23.98
C ASP A 44 -1.57 42.54 -22.96
N GLU A 45 -2.50 43.36 -22.47
CA GLU A 45 -3.46 42.91 -21.46
C GLU A 45 -4.33 41.71 -21.94
N PRO A 46 -4.81 41.65 -23.20
CA PRO A 46 -5.53 40.47 -23.70
C PRO A 46 -4.65 39.21 -23.74
N GLY A 47 -3.40 39.32 -24.22
CA GLY A 47 -2.44 38.21 -24.25
C GLY A 47 -2.09 37.71 -22.85
N TYR A 48 -1.90 38.62 -21.90
CA TYR A 48 -1.66 38.30 -20.51
C TYR A 48 -2.86 37.57 -19.88
N ALA A 49 -4.08 38.06 -20.09
CA ALA A 49 -5.28 37.40 -19.62
C ALA A 49 -5.45 35.99 -20.25
N ASN A 50 -5.08 35.80 -21.52
CA ASN A 50 -5.14 34.51 -22.21
C ASN A 50 -4.15 33.52 -21.57
N LEU A 51 -2.91 33.97 -21.29
CA LEU A 51 -1.90 33.18 -20.58
C LEU A 51 -2.38 32.78 -19.16
N LEU A 52 -3.02 33.69 -18.43
CA LEU A 52 -3.42 33.46 -17.04
C LEU A 52 -4.63 32.53 -16.90
N PHE A 53 -5.70 32.76 -17.67
CA PHE A 53 -7.03 32.20 -17.34
C PHE A 53 -7.54 31.14 -18.31
N LEU A 54 -7.01 31.08 -19.53
CA LEU A 54 -7.55 30.19 -20.55
C LEU A 54 -6.73 28.89 -20.65
N PRO A 55 -7.32 27.71 -20.41
CA PRO A 55 -6.58 26.45 -20.31
C PRO A 55 -6.34 25.82 -21.69
N HIS A 56 -5.96 26.60 -22.70
CA HIS A 56 -5.73 26.12 -24.07
C HIS A 56 -4.24 26.14 -24.42
N CYS A 57 -3.81 25.20 -25.26
CA CYS A 57 -2.50 25.23 -25.88
C CYS A 57 -2.41 26.40 -26.87
N HIS A 58 -1.37 27.22 -26.81
CA HIS A 58 -1.17 28.34 -27.74
C HIS A 58 -0.72 27.89 -29.13
N PHE A 59 -0.39 26.61 -29.32
CA PHE A 59 0.07 26.06 -30.59
C PHE A 59 -1.03 25.28 -31.33
N CYS A 60 -1.77 24.42 -30.62
CA CYS A 60 -2.80 23.55 -31.22
C CYS A 60 -4.21 23.79 -30.69
N PHE A 61 -4.41 24.75 -29.77
CA PHE A 61 -5.71 25.12 -29.19
C PHE A 61 -6.44 24.06 -28.36
N ASN A 62 -5.87 22.85 -28.22
CA ASN A 62 -6.40 21.82 -27.32
C ASN A 62 -6.58 22.34 -25.90
N ALA A 63 -7.72 22.03 -25.30
CA ALA A 63 -8.10 22.43 -23.95
C ALA A 63 -7.35 21.61 -22.87
N LYS A 64 -7.57 21.99 -21.60
CA LYS A 64 -7.04 21.33 -20.39
C LYS A 64 -5.51 21.37 -20.26
N VAL A 65 -4.86 22.41 -20.78
CA VAL A 65 -3.44 22.66 -20.51
C VAL A 65 -3.27 23.25 -19.11
N PHE A 66 -2.76 22.43 -18.20
CA PHE A 66 -2.73 22.75 -16.77
C PHE A 66 -1.59 23.70 -16.38
N LYS A 67 -0.40 23.53 -16.97
CA LYS A 67 0.81 24.26 -16.56
C LYS A 67 1.21 25.32 -17.60
N PRO A 68 1.18 26.62 -17.24
CA PRO A 68 1.77 27.69 -18.05
C PRO A 68 3.30 27.60 -18.05
N MET A 69 3.91 27.97 -19.16
CA MET A 69 5.35 28.19 -19.31
C MET A 69 5.61 29.69 -19.12
N TRP A 70 5.75 30.11 -17.86
CA TRP A 70 5.74 31.52 -17.46
C TRP A 70 6.89 32.35 -18.03
N ARG A 71 8.05 31.73 -18.28
CA ARG A 71 9.22 32.40 -18.87
C ARG A 71 9.10 32.51 -20.38
N SER A 72 8.47 31.51 -21.01
CA SER A 72 8.17 31.50 -22.44
C SER A 72 6.89 32.26 -22.80
N ARG A 73 6.12 32.75 -21.82
CA ARG A 73 4.83 33.45 -21.99
C ARG A 73 3.77 32.64 -22.76
N VAL A 74 3.81 31.31 -22.68
CA VAL A 74 2.91 30.44 -23.44
C VAL A 74 2.29 29.33 -22.59
N ARG A 75 1.14 28.81 -23.03
CA ARG A 75 0.62 27.51 -22.58
C ARG A 75 0.91 26.47 -23.63
N CYS A 76 1.46 25.33 -23.22
CA CYS A 76 1.84 24.25 -24.12
C CYS A 76 1.33 22.91 -23.59
N CYS A 77 0.65 22.14 -24.44
CA CYS A 77 0.31 20.75 -24.11
C CYS A 77 1.54 19.85 -24.26
N LYS A 78 1.50 18.65 -23.68
CA LYS A 78 2.61 17.69 -23.72
C LYS A 78 3.05 17.38 -25.16
N ALA A 79 2.11 17.17 -26.09
CA ALA A 79 2.41 16.85 -27.48
C ALA A 79 3.12 18.01 -28.22
N CYS A 80 2.71 19.26 -27.97
CA CYS A 80 3.34 20.41 -28.60
C CYS A 80 4.69 20.76 -27.96
N PHE A 81 4.95 20.31 -26.72
CA PHE A 81 6.19 20.66 -26.01
C PHE A 81 7.42 20.19 -26.78
N ASP A 82 7.46 18.90 -27.16
CA ASP A 82 8.60 18.32 -27.87
C ASP A 82 8.86 18.99 -29.23
N SER A 83 7.79 19.45 -29.88
CA SER A 83 7.89 20.14 -31.18
C SER A 83 8.35 21.59 -31.04
N ASN A 84 8.05 22.27 -29.92
CA ASN A 84 8.25 23.72 -29.79
C ASN A 84 9.35 24.12 -28.80
N PHE A 85 9.86 23.19 -27.98
CA PHE A 85 10.89 23.46 -26.98
C PHE A 85 12.18 22.68 -27.27
N VAL A 86 13.30 23.23 -26.82
CA VAL A 86 14.61 22.57 -26.81
C VAL A 86 15.21 22.67 -25.42
N ASP A 87 15.98 21.67 -25.01
CA ASP A 87 16.77 21.76 -23.79
C ASP A 87 18.00 22.66 -23.97
N MET A 88 18.76 22.82 -22.89
CA MET A 88 19.98 23.62 -22.86
C MET A 88 21.00 23.22 -23.94
N SER A 89 21.24 21.92 -24.11
CA SER A 89 22.19 21.41 -25.10
C SER A 89 21.71 21.73 -26.52
N GLY A 90 20.43 21.47 -26.80
CA GLY A 90 19.81 21.79 -28.08
C GLY A 90 19.83 23.28 -28.41
N ALA A 91 19.58 24.15 -27.42
CA ALA A 91 19.65 25.59 -27.59
C ALA A 91 21.08 26.07 -27.91
N LEU A 92 22.09 25.60 -27.18
CA LEU A 92 23.49 25.95 -27.42
C LEU A 92 23.99 25.49 -28.80
N ARG A 93 23.68 24.25 -29.17
CA ARG A 93 24.02 23.71 -30.50
C ARG A 93 23.36 24.51 -31.63
N PHE A 94 22.15 25.02 -31.39
CA PHE A 94 21.49 25.90 -32.34
C PHE A 94 22.17 27.29 -32.35
N LEU A 95 22.39 27.95 -31.23
CA LEU A 95 23.01 29.29 -31.25
C LEU A 95 24.43 29.26 -31.84
N TYR A 96 25.20 28.20 -31.56
CA TYR A 96 26.62 28.09 -31.93
C TYR A 96 26.94 26.76 -32.63
N PRO A 97 26.57 26.59 -33.92
CA PRO A 97 26.74 25.33 -34.64
C PRO A 97 28.20 24.96 -34.95
N HIS A 98 29.12 25.94 -34.91
CA HIS A 98 30.54 25.77 -35.29
C HIS A 98 31.53 26.07 -34.16
N ALA A 99 31.07 26.38 -32.95
CA ALA A 99 31.96 26.63 -31.81
C ALA A 99 32.44 25.31 -31.20
N ALA A 100 33.74 25.21 -30.90
CA ALA A 100 34.27 24.12 -30.08
C ALA A 100 33.57 24.11 -28.70
N GLU A 101 33.46 22.94 -28.05
CA GLU A 101 32.78 22.86 -26.74
C GLU A 101 33.37 23.79 -25.68
N THR A 102 34.66 24.11 -25.80
CA THR A 102 35.44 25.02 -24.96
C THR A 102 35.25 26.52 -25.26
N GLU A 103 34.65 26.86 -26.40
CA GLU A 103 34.45 28.25 -26.87
C GLU A 103 32.99 28.73 -26.75
N ARG A 104 32.09 27.89 -26.23
CA ARG A 104 30.69 28.27 -26.03
C ARG A 104 30.61 29.33 -24.93
N PRO A 105 30.05 30.53 -25.18
CA PRO A 105 29.91 31.55 -24.14
C PRO A 105 29.06 31.00 -22.99
N GLN A 106 29.54 31.20 -21.75
CA GLN A 106 28.96 30.61 -20.54
C GLN A 106 27.55 31.11 -20.21
N SER A 107 27.09 32.22 -20.77
CA SER A 107 25.88 32.91 -20.30
C SER A 107 24.64 32.63 -21.15
N LEU A 108 24.01 31.46 -20.97
CA LEU A 108 22.58 31.28 -21.30
C LEU A 108 21.63 32.16 -20.45
N GLN A 109 22.19 33.11 -19.70
CA GLN A 109 21.45 34.16 -19.01
C GLN A 109 20.72 35.08 -19.99
N ILE A 110 21.12 35.13 -21.26
CA ILE A 110 20.48 35.94 -22.32
C ILE A 110 19.05 35.51 -22.68
N ILE A 111 18.62 34.30 -22.28
CA ILE A 111 17.27 33.81 -22.57
C ILE A 111 16.65 33.09 -21.36
N ALA A 112 15.44 33.51 -21.01
CA ALA A 112 14.68 32.88 -19.93
C ALA A 112 14.14 31.51 -20.40
N GLY A 113 14.37 30.47 -19.61
CA GLY A 113 13.95 29.09 -19.92
C GLY A 113 13.11 28.48 -18.80
N ASP A 114 12.05 27.76 -19.16
CA ASP A 114 11.11 27.12 -18.25
C ASP A 114 11.59 25.76 -17.72
N ILE A 115 11.21 25.44 -16.48
CA ILE A 115 11.52 24.13 -15.88
C ILE A 115 10.40 23.15 -16.18
N TYR A 116 10.74 22.10 -16.93
CA TYR A 116 9.86 20.99 -17.28
C TYR A 116 10.64 19.67 -17.24
N ASN A 117 10.08 18.63 -16.63
CA ASN A 117 10.73 17.34 -16.39
C ASN A 117 12.15 17.47 -15.80
N HIS A 118 12.31 18.33 -14.79
CA HIS A 118 13.58 18.63 -14.11
C HIS A 118 14.69 19.17 -15.03
N ARG A 119 14.34 19.65 -16.23
CA ARG A 119 15.28 20.30 -17.17
C ARG A 119 14.84 21.71 -17.49
N ARG A 120 15.81 22.57 -17.80
CA ARG A 120 15.56 23.91 -18.32
C ARG A 120 15.36 23.81 -19.84
N ASN A 121 14.24 24.32 -20.31
CA ASN A 121 13.83 24.26 -21.71
C ASN A 121 13.52 25.66 -22.24
N TYR A 122 13.79 25.85 -23.52
CA TYR A 122 13.71 27.13 -24.21
C TYR A 122 12.75 27.01 -25.38
N LEU A 123 11.90 28.03 -25.57
CA LEU A 123 11.01 28.09 -26.71
C LEU A 123 11.83 28.25 -28.01
N LYS A 124 11.71 27.31 -28.93
CA LYS A 124 12.46 27.29 -30.22
C LYS A 124 12.33 28.61 -30.97
N ALA A 125 11.14 29.21 -30.99
CA ALA A 125 10.91 30.49 -31.64
C ALA A 125 11.78 31.62 -31.04
N ARG A 126 11.95 31.67 -29.71
CA ARG A 126 12.81 32.68 -29.06
C ARG A 126 14.30 32.41 -29.32
N VAL A 127 14.70 31.14 -29.33
CA VAL A 127 16.08 30.75 -29.68
C VAL A 127 16.39 31.12 -31.14
N ALA A 128 15.42 30.96 -32.05
CA ALA A 128 15.56 31.35 -33.45
C ALA A 128 15.75 32.86 -33.62
N VAL A 129 14.92 33.68 -32.97
CA VAL A 129 15.07 35.15 -32.99
C VAL A 129 16.42 35.57 -32.43
N LEU A 130 16.84 34.97 -31.31
CA LEU A 130 18.14 35.26 -30.71
C LEU A 130 19.31 34.95 -31.66
N ARG A 131 19.24 33.85 -32.41
CA ARG A 131 20.26 33.52 -33.43
C ARG A 131 20.33 34.61 -34.50
N SER A 132 19.19 35.07 -35.02
CA SER A 132 19.15 36.16 -36.01
C SER A 132 19.77 37.44 -35.46
N CYS A 133 19.44 37.84 -34.23
CA CYS A 133 20.04 39.01 -33.61
C CYS A 133 21.57 38.88 -33.43
N LEU A 134 22.06 37.69 -33.03
CA LEU A 134 23.50 37.44 -32.92
C LEU A 134 24.22 37.53 -34.28
N GLN A 135 23.56 37.12 -35.37
CA GLN A 135 24.10 37.27 -36.73
C GLN A 135 24.18 38.74 -37.16
N ASP A 136 23.17 39.54 -36.82
CA ASP A 136 23.13 40.98 -37.15
C ASP A 136 24.19 41.80 -36.40
N VAL A 137 24.51 41.39 -35.16
CA VAL A 137 25.58 41.99 -34.35
C VAL A 137 26.97 41.72 -34.95
N GLY A 138 27.16 40.55 -35.56
CA GLY A 138 28.42 40.13 -36.17
C GLY A 138 29.57 39.99 -35.18
N ASN A 139 30.82 40.04 -35.66
CA ASN A 139 32.03 39.89 -34.84
C ASN A 139 32.47 41.21 -34.16
N ASN A 140 31.56 42.13 -33.91
CA ASN A 140 31.88 43.39 -33.22
C ASN A 140 31.75 43.20 -31.71
N GLU A 141 32.89 43.15 -31.01
CA GLU A 141 32.94 42.89 -29.56
C GLU A 141 32.16 43.90 -28.71
N GLU A 142 32.13 45.17 -29.10
CA GLU A 142 31.42 46.22 -28.35
C GLU A 142 29.90 46.05 -28.51
N LYS A 143 29.44 45.82 -29.76
CA LYS A 143 28.02 45.54 -30.05
C LYS A 143 27.57 44.21 -29.43
N SER A 144 28.43 43.19 -29.40
CA SER A 144 28.15 41.90 -28.77
C SER A 144 27.97 42.05 -27.27
N ARG A 145 28.87 42.76 -26.59
CA ARG A 145 28.72 43.03 -25.15
C ARG A 145 27.45 43.83 -24.83
N ALA A 146 27.19 44.91 -25.55
CA ALA A 146 25.98 45.71 -25.34
C ALA A 146 24.69 44.90 -25.58
N PHE A 147 24.67 44.05 -26.61
CA PHE A 147 23.56 43.15 -26.90
C PHE A 147 23.38 42.10 -25.80
N GLU A 148 24.46 41.46 -25.36
CA GLU A 148 24.42 40.48 -24.28
C GLU A 148 23.90 41.10 -22.98
N GLU A 149 24.40 42.27 -22.59
CA GLU A 149 23.92 43.00 -21.40
C GLU A 149 22.43 43.31 -21.48
N GLN A 150 21.96 43.81 -22.62
CA GLN A 150 20.54 44.09 -22.87
C GLN A 150 19.68 42.82 -22.76
N MET A 151 20.14 41.71 -23.35
CA MET A 151 19.42 40.44 -23.33
C MET A 151 19.40 39.80 -21.94
N ILE A 152 20.50 39.89 -21.20
CA ILE A 152 20.58 39.44 -19.80
C ILE A 152 19.58 40.23 -18.95
N GLU A 153 19.51 41.55 -19.11
CA GLU A 153 18.59 42.38 -18.34
C GLU A 153 17.13 42.08 -18.69
N SER A 154 16.80 41.94 -19.97
CA SER A 154 15.48 41.49 -20.43
C SER A 154 15.11 40.12 -19.85
N SER A 155 16.04 39.17 -19.88
CA SER A 155 15.87 37.83 -19.34
C SER A 155 15.66 37.84 -17.82
N LYS A 156 16.41 38.66 -17.07
CA LYS A 156 16.21 38.88 -15.63
C LYS A 156 14.82 39.44 -15.33
N ALA A 157 14.35 40.42 -16.09
CA ALA A 157 13.01 40.99 -15.93
C ALA A 157 11.91 39.93 -16.17
N VAL A 158 12.06 39.11 -17.21
CA VAL A 158 11.14 37.99 -17.50
C VAL A 158 11.16 36.95 -16.38
N GLU A 159 12.36 36.59 -15.89
CA GLU A 159 12.55 35.63 -14.80
C GLU A 159 11.92 36.12 -13.50
N MET A 160 12.14 37.38 -13.12
CA MET A 160 11.56 37.98 -11.93
C MET A 160 10.03 38.00 -12.01
N HIS A 161 9.47 38.46 -13.14
CA HIS A 161 8.03 38.47 -13.35
C HIS A 161 7.44 37.05 -13.35
N ALA A 162 8.10 36.09 -13.98
CA ALA A 162 7.67 34.69 -13.99
C ALA A 162 7.63 34.09 -12.58
N ARG A 163 8.58 34.41 -11.70
CA ARG A 163 8.56 33.96 -10.30
C ARG A 163 7.39 34.53 -9.51
N LEU A 164 7.03 35.80 -9.73
CA LEU A 164 5.86 36.41 -9.12
C LEU A 164 4.57 35.69 -9.56
N LEU A 165 4.46 35.36 -10.84
CA LEU A 165 3.35 34.58 -11.38
C LEU A 165 3.30 33.15 -10.86
N GLU A 166 4.44 32.48 -10.73
CA GLU A 166 4.53 31.13 -10.15
C GLU A 166 4.04 31.14 -8.71
N LYS A 167 4.51 32.10 -7.91
CA LYS A 167 4.06 32.30 -6.53
C LYS A 167 2.56 32.56 -6.47
N TRP A 168 2.06 33.53 -7.23
CA TRP A 168 0.63 33.84 -7.28
C TRP A 168 -0.21 32.62 -7.67
N HIS A 169 0.18 31.89 -8.71
CA HIS A 169 -0.54 30.70 -9.16
C HIS A 169 -0.52 29.57 -8.13
N TYR A 170 0.59 29.41 -7.41
CA TYR A 170 0.70 28.48 -6.28
C TYR A 170 -0.23 28.87 -5.13
N ASP A 171 -0.21 30.14 -4.71
CA ASP A 171 -1.06 30.69 -3.64
C ASP A 171 -2.56 30.54 -3.98
N GLN A 172 -2.95 30.79 -5.24
CA GLN A 172 -4.31 30.53 -5.73
C GLN A 172 -4.69 29.04 -5.64
N GLY A 173 -3.73 28.13 -5.87
CA GLY A 173 -3.91 26.70 -5.68
C GLY A 173 -4.22 26.32 -4.24
N ILE A 174 -3.51 26.94 -3.28
CA ILE A 174 -3.76 26.77 -1.84
C ILE A 174 -5.16 27.27 -1.46
N ILE A 175 -5.53 28.47 -1.91
CA ILE A 175 -6.85 29.06 -1.63
C ILE A 175 -7.97 28.13 -2.11
N ARG A 176 -7.90 27.66 -3.37
CA ARG A 176 -8.89 26.72 -3.92
C ARG A 176 -8.88 25.36 -3.24
N ALA A 177 -7.74 24.91 -2.72
CA ALA A 177 -7.68 23.68 -1.93
C ALA A 177 -8.42 23.87 -0.61
N LYS A 178 -8.15 24.98 0.09
CA LYS A 178 -8.82 25.35 1.34
C LYS A 178 -10.32 25.52 1.15
N GLU A 179 -10.78 26.24 0.14
CA GLU A 179 -12.21 26.38 -0.18
C GLU A 179 -12.90 25.02 -0.39
N ARG A 180 -12.24 24.09 -1.10
CA ARG A 180 -12.77 22.73 -1.29
C ARG A 180 -12.82 21.94 0.01
N ASP A 181 -11.82 22.08 0.87
CA ASP A 181 -11.80 21.44 2.18
C ASP A 181 -12.86 22.03 3.12
N ASP A 182 -13.07 23.35 3.10
CA ASP A 182 -14.15 24.00 3.84
C ASP A 182 -15.53 23.47 3.40
N ILE A 183 -15.76 23.26 2.10
CA ILE A 183 -17.00 22.66 1.59
C ILE A 183 -17.14 21.21 2.07
N ARG A 184 -16.06 20.42 2.09
CA ARG A 184 -16.08 19.04 2.59
C ARG A 184 -16.39 18.98 4.09
N THR A 185 -15.80 19.87 4.87
CA THR A 185 -16.04 19.98 6.32
C THR A 185 -17.50 20.31 6.59
N LYS A 186 -18.03 21.36 5.96
CA LYS A 186 -19.45 21.75 6.09
C LYS A 186 -20.41 20.63 5.66
N ARG A 187 -20.05 19.88 4.61
CA ARG A 187 -20.82 18.71 4.19
C ARG A 187 -20.81 17.62 5.26
N CYS A 188 -19.64 17.31 5.83
CA CYS A 188 -19.51 16.31 6.88
C CYS A 188 -20.32 16.70 8.11
N GLU A 189 -20.25 17.96 8.55
CA GLU A 189 -21.03 18.51 9.65
C GLU A 189 -22.54 18.35 9.40
N ALA A 190 -23.02 18.69 8.21
CA ALA A 190 -24.43 18.52 7.84
C ALA A 190 -24.88 17.04 7.84
N ILE A 191 -24.00 16.12 7.42
CA ILE A 191 -24.28 14.67 7.49
C ILE A 191 -24.35 14.21 8.95
N ILE A 192 -23.42 14.66 9.80
CA ILE A 192 -23.42 14.35 11.23
C ILE A 192 -24.71 14.85 11.89
N GLN A 193 -25.14 16.08 11.58
CA GLN A 193 -26.39 16.64 12.09
C GLN A 193 -27.61 15.79 11.67
N LYS A 194 -27.71 15.40 10.40
CA LYS A 194 -28.79 14.51 9.92
C LYS A 194 -28.78 13.16 10.64
N LEU A 195 -27.61 12.61 10.95
CA LEU A 195 -27.50 11.35 11.71
C LEU A 195 -27.94 11.53 13.18
N GLN A 196 -27.64 12.67 13.80
CA GLN A 196 -28.12 13.00 15.14
C GLN A 196 -29.65 13.14 15.18
N GLU A 197 -30.23 13.82 14.20
CA GLU A 197 -31.70 13.95 14.05
C GLU A 197 -32.39 12.59 13.89
N LEU A 198 -31.71 11.61 13.27
CA LEU A 198 -32.17 10.23 13.13
C LEU A 198 -31.90 9.35 14.39
N GLY A 199 -31.33 9.91 15.45
CA GLY A 199 -31.07 9.21 16.71
C GLY A 199 -29.75 8.42 16.77
N TYR A 200 -28.85 8.59 15.81
CA TYR A 200 -27.54 7.91 15.79
C TYR A 200 -26.40 8.72 16.41
N GLY A 201 -26.72 9.79 17.14
CA GLY A 201 -25.72 10.68 17.73
C GLY A 201 -24.77 9.99 18.71
N ASP A 202 -25.24 8.98 19.44
CA ASP A 202 -24.40 8.23 20.37
C ASP A 202 -23.50 7.21 19.66
N ASP A 203 -23.93 6.62 18.55
CA ASP A 203 -23.09 5.72 17.75
C ASP A 203 -21.89 6.44 17.15
N LEU A 204 -22.06 7.71 16.78
CA LEU A 204 -20.96 8.55 16.30
C LEU A 204 -19.92 8.81 17.40
N LYS A 205 -20.33 8.86 18.67
CA LYS A 205 -19.43 9.06 19.82
C LYS A 205 -18.64 7.79 20.17
N THR A 206 -19.18 6.61 19.83
CA THR A 206 -18.57 5.32 20.17
C THR A 206 -17.65 4.77 19.07
N MET A 207 -17.60 5.43 17.90
CA MET A 207 -16.66 5.13 16.84
C MET A 207 -15.20 5.27 17.33
N ASP A 208 -14.38 4.27 17.04
CA ASP A 208 -12.94 4.34 17.28
C ASP A 208 -12.22 5.20 16.22
N ARG A 209 -10.90 5.37 16.39
CA ARG A 209 -10.09 6.22 15.49
C ARG A 209 -10.09 5.76 14.04
N ASP A 210 -10.12 4.46 13.80
CA ASP A 210 -10.07 3.92 12.44
C ASP A 210 -11.42 4.06 11.75
N MET A 211 -12.53 3.87 12.47
CA MET A 211 -13.87 4.16 11.97
C MET A 211 -14.08 5.64 11.68
N VAL A 212 -13.64 6.52 12.58
CA VAL A 212 -13.72 7.97 12.34
C VAL A 212 -12.95 8.32 11.08
N ARG A 213 -11.72 7.81 10.92
CA ARG A 213 -10.93 8.01 9.70
C ARG A 213 -11.64 7.47 8.45
N ALA A 214 -12.26 6.30 8.54
CA ALA A 214 -13.01 5.70 7.44
C ALA A 214 -14.24 6.56 7.07
N PHE A 215 -14.96 7.09 8.06
CA PHE A 215 -16.12 7.96 7.87
C PHE A 215 -15.75 9.25 7.13
N PHE A 216 -14.72 9.96 7.59
CA PHE A 216 -14.25 11.20 6.92
C PHE A 216 -13.73 10.94 5.50
N ASN A 217 -13.22 9.74 5.22
CA ASN A 217 -12.75 9.35 3.90
C ASN A 217 -13.82 8.66 3.04
N HIS A 218 -15.02 8.48 3.56
CA HIS A 218 -16.12 7.84 2.83
C HIS A 218 -16.45 8.64 1.57
N GLN A 219 -16.64 7.94 0.44
CA GLN A 219 -16.78 8.57 -0.88
C GLN A 219 -17.98 9.52 -0.99
N LYS A 220 -19.05 9.29 -0.20
CA LYS A 220 -20.24 10.15 -0.16
C LYS A 220 -20.09 11.34 0.80
N VAL A 221 -19.15 11.26 1.75
CA VAL A 221 -18.86 12.29 2.76
C VAL A 221 -17.79 13.26 2.26
N LYS A 222 -16.67 12.79 1.69
CA LYS A 222 -15.52 13.61 1.26
C LYS A 222 -15.75 14.43 -0.03
N GLN A 223 -16.99 14.60 -0.47
CA GLN A 223 -17.30 15.33 -1.71
C GLN A 223 -17.30 16.84 -1.46
N PRO A 224 -16.64 17.65 -2.31
CA PRO A 224 -16.72 19.11 -2.23
C PRO A 224 -18.02 19.61 -2.85
N LYS A 225 -19.16 19.18 -2.32
CA LYS A 225 -20.52 19.54 -2.77
C LYS A 225 -21.43 19.76 -1.57
N GLN A 226 -22.27 20.79 -1.63
CA GLN A 226 -23.27 21.04 -0.60
C GLN A 226 -24.21 19.84 -0.43
N LEU A 227 -24.61 19.56 0.81
CA LEU A 227 -25.65 18.59 1.11
C LEU A 227 -27.02 19.28 0.94
N THR A 228 -27.81 18.81 -0.02
CA THR A 228 -29.20 19.23 -0.20
C THR A 228 -30.12 18.08 0.21
N GLU A 229 -31.40 18.35 0.47
CA GLU A 229 -32.34 17.29 0.91
C GLU A 229 -32.41 16.15 -0.11
N ARG A 230 -32.49 16.46 -1.40
CA ARG A 230 -32.46 15.45 -2.47
C ARG A 230 -31.17 14.62 -2.47
N VAL A 231 -30.02 15.24 -2.23
CA VAL A 231 -28.73 14.53 -2.17
C VAL A 231 -28.63 13.68 -0.91
N TRP A 232 -29.19 14.15 0.20
CA TRP A 232 -29.26 13.40 1.45
C TRP A 232 -30.04 12.11 1.27
N GLU A 233 -31.26 12.16 0.74
CA GLU A 233 -32.07 10.95 0.50
C GLU A 233 -31.36 9.93 -0.40
N ASN A 234 -30.55 10.37 -1.37
CA ASN A 234 -29.79 9.47 -2.24
C ASN A 234 -28.59 8.78 -1.57
N ILE A 235 -28.05 9.33 -0.48
CA ILE A 235 -26.86 8.77 0.21
C ILE A 235 -27.19 8.20 1.58
N LYS A 236 -28.40 8.46 2.08
CA LYS A 236 -28.84 8.14 3.44
C LYS A 236 -28.58 6.68 3.78
N GLU A 237 -29.00 5.75 2.92
CA GLU A 237 -28.86 4.32 3.16
C GLU A 237 -27.38 3.90 3.25
N ASP A 238 -26.52 4.35 2.33
CA ASP A 238 -25.08 4.05 2.35
C ASP A 238 -24.43 4.54 3.67
N ILE A 239 -24.82 5.72 4.13
CA ILE A 239 -24.32 6.31 5.38
C ILE A 239 -24.86 5.56 6.60
N LEU A 240 -26.13 5.16 6.59
CA LEU A 240 -26.72 4.38 7.68
C LEU A 240 -26.09 3.00 7.80
N GLN A 241 -25.82 2.31 6.68
CA GLN A 241 -25.09 1.05 6.70
C GLN A 241 -23.72 1.18 7.39
N PHE A 242 -22.99 2.26 7.12
CA PHE A 242 -21.72 2.53 7.79
C PHE A 242 -21.90 2.71 9.31
N VAL A 243 -22.89 3.51 9.73
CA VAL A 243 -23.14 3.78 11.15
C VAL A 243 -23.63 2.54 11.88
N LEU A 244 -24.50 1.73 11.26
CA LEU A 244 -24.98 0.46 11.81
C LEU A 244 -23.84 -0.55 11.95
N HIS A 245 -22.92 -0.60 10.99
CA HIS A 245 -21.71 -1.40 11.11
C HIS A 245 -20.83 -0.93 12.28
N ALA A 246 -20.62 0.38 12.41
CA ALA A 246 -19.86 0.94 13.53
C ALA A 246 -20.51 0.62 14.90
N ARG A 247 -21.83 0.73 15.01
CA ARG A 247 -22.61 0.30 16.17
C ARG A 247 -22.37 -1.18 16.48
N ALA A 248 -22.48 -2.05 15.48
CA ALA A 248 -22.29 -3.49 15.65
C ALA A 248 -20.87 -3.83 16.14
N VAL A 249 -19.85 -3.17 15.59
CA VAL A 249 -18.46 -3.32 16.06
C VAL A 249 -18.29 -2.81 17.49
N HIS A 250 -18.84 -1.64 17.83
CA HIS A 250 -18.77 -1.12 19.20
C HIS A 250 -19.41 -2.09 20.20
N LEU A 251 -20.62 -2.56 19.90
CA LEU A 251 -21.30 -3.56 20.73
C LEU A 251 -20.45 -4.81 20.88
N SER A 252 -19.83 -5.32 19.81
CA SER A 252 -18.92 -6.47 19.85
C SER A 252 -17.75 -6.23 20.80
N LYS A 253 -17.09 -5.06 20.71
CA LYS A 253 -15.98 -4.69 21.61
C LYS A 253 -16.42 -4.64 23.07
N SER A 254 -17.58 -4.04 23.37
CA SER A 254 -18.13 -4.01 24.73
C SER A 254 -18.49 -5.41 25.27
N ARG A 255 -18.82 -6.37 24.41
CA ARG A 255 -18.97 -7.78 24.84
C ARG A 255 -17.62 -8.42 25.13
N CYS A 256 -16.62 -8.16 24.27
CA CYS A 256 -15.25 -8.64 24.47
C CYS A 256 -14.65 -8.15 25.79
N GLU A 257 -14.91 -6.88 26.17
CA GLU A 257 -14.45 -6.29 27.43
C GLU A 257 -14.84 -7.12 28.65
N ARG A 258 -16.02 -7.74 28.64
CA ARG A 258 -16.49 -8.59 29.75
C ARG A 258 -15.75 -9.93 29.86
N LEU A 259 -15.15 -10.38 28.75
CA LEU A 259 -14.42 -11.64 28.67
C LEU A 259 -12.92 -11.49 28.93
N ILE A 260 -12.37 -10.27 28.90
CA ILE A 260 -10.91 -10.02 29.02
C ILE A 260 -10.30 -10.77 30.21
N MET A 261 -10.86 -10.61 31.41
CA MET A 261 -10.33 -11.24 32.62
C MET A 261 -10.38 -12.77 32.56
N GLN A 262 -11.41 -13.32 31.91
CA GLN A 262 -11.57 -14.77 31.79
C GLN A 262 -10.58 -15.35 30.80
N ILE A 263 -10.41 -14.70 29.64
CA ILE A 263 -9.44 -15.08 28.62
C ILE A 263 -8.02 -14.97 29.17
N GLN A 264 -7.70 -13.94 29.95
CA GLN A 264 -6.39 -13.83 30.60
C GLN A 264 -6.14 -14.96 31.62
N ALA A 265 -7.16 -15.37 32.38
CA ALA A 265 -7.06 -16.52 33.29
C ALA A 265 -6.83 -17.83 32.51
N ALA A 266 -7.57 -18.04 31.43
CA ALA A 266 -7.40 -19.17 30.52
C ALA A 266 -5.99 -19.20 29.91
N ALA A 267 -5.47 -18.05 29.47
CA ALA A 267 -4.12 -17.92 28.92
C ALA A 267 -3.05 -18.30 29.94
N LYS A 268 -3.17 -17.82 31.19
CA LYS A 268 -2.24 -18.16 32.27
C LYS A 268 -2.25 -19.66 32.58
N PHE A 269 -3.44 -20.25 32.64
CA PHE A 269 -3.60 -21.69 32.85
C PHE A 269 -2.96 -22.48 31.69
N TYR A 270 -3.32 -22.17 30.45
CA TYR A 270 -2.83 -22.88 29.26
C TYR A 270 -1.31 -22.75 29.09
N MET A 271 -0.74 -21.57 29.36
CA MET A 271 0.71 -21.37 29.35
C MET A 271 1.43 -22.23 30.40
N THR A 272 0.83 -22.43 31.57
CA THR A 272 1.40 -23.31 32.60
C THR A 272 1.43 -24.77 32.15
N PHE A 273 0.42 -25.19 31.37
CA PHE A 273 0.41 -26.51 30.73
C PHE A 273 1.50 -26.62 29.66
N ILE A 274 1.56 -25.69 28.70
CA ILE A 274 2.54 -25.72 27.58
C ILE A 274 3.98 -25.77 28.11
N LEU A 275 4.33 -24.95 29.11
CA LEU A 275 5.69 -24.85 29.63
C LEU A 275 6.20 -26.14 30.31
N ARG A 276 5.30 -27.07 30.64
CA ARG A 276 5.65 -28.38 31.23
C ARG A 276 5.79 -29.49 30.19
N ARG A 277 5.55 -29.20 28.91
CA ARG A 277 5.59 -30.17 27.81
C ARG A 277 6.90 -30.05 27.02
N PRO A 278 7.38 -31.14 26.39
CA PRO A 278 8.52 -31.08 25.48
C PRO A 278 8.28 -30.12 24.32
N HIS A 279 9.28 -29.34 23.91
CA HIS A 279 9.18 -28.42 22.77
C HIS A 279 8.90 -29.10 21.42
N THR A 280 9.06 -30.42 21.34
CA THR A 280 8.77 -31.24 20.16
C THR A 280 7.30 -31.65 20.05
N GLU A 281 6.53 -31.48 21.13
CA GLU A 281 5.11 -31.83 21.15
C GLU A 281 4.29 -30.76 20.41
N LEU A 282 3.34 -31.22 19.58
CA LEU A 282 2.48 -30.35 18.81
C LEU A 282 1.21 -30.09 19.60
N LEU A 283 1.09 -28.86 20.11
CA LEU A 283 -0.04 -28.43 20.93
C LEU A 283 -0.91 -27.43 20.16
N PRO A 284 -2.21 -27.33 20.49
CA PRO A 284 -3.10 -26.32 19.94
C PRO A 284 -2.58 -24.90 20.16
N SER A 285 -2.93 -23.97 19.27
CA SER A 285 -2.76 -22.54 19.59
C SER A 285 -3.66 -22.12 20.75
N PHE A 286 -3.42 -20.95 21.34
CA PHE A 286 -4.33 -20.45 22.37
C PHE A 286 -5.72 -20.14 21.78
N GLY A 287 -5.77 -19.65 20.54
CA GLY A 287 -7.00 -19.52 19.76
C GLY A 287 -7.78 -20.82 19.63
N ASP A 288 -7.12 -21.92 19.27
CA ASP A 288 -7.74 -23.25 19.18
C ASP A 288 -8.23 -23.77 20.53
N PHE A 289 -7.40 -23.66 21.56
CA PHE A 289 -7.74 -24.06 22.92
C PHE A 289 -9.01 -23.35 23.40
N CYS A 290 -9.13 -22.03 23.19
CA CYS A 290 -10.32 -21.27 23.57
C CYS A 290 -11.58 -21.69 22.80
N MET A 291 -11.47 -22.30 21.62
CA MET A 291 -12.60 -22.77 20.83
C MET A 291 -13.04 -24.20 21.14
N MET A 292 -12.31 -24.92 22.01
CA MET A 292 -12.72 -26.25 22.44
C MET A 292 -14.04 -26.16 23.22
N PRO A 293 -15.03 -27.05 22.98
CA PRO A 293 -16.34 -26.97 23.62
C PRO A 293 -16.29 -26.90 25.15
N GLU A 294 -15.36 -27.62 25.76
CA GLU A 294 -15.14 -27.70 27.20
C GLU A 294 -14.62 -26.37 27.76
N VAL A 295 -13.74 -25.70 27.02
CA VAL A 295 -13.17 -24.39 27.37
C VAL A 295 -14.19 -23.29 27.12
N LEU A 296 -14.89 -23.32 25.98
CA LEU A 296 -16.01 -22.43 25.68
C LEU A 296 -17.13 -22.52 26.71
N ALA A 297 -17.37 -23.70 27.29
CA ALA A 297 -18.38 -23.86 28.33
C ALA A 297 -18.00 -23.18 29.64
N ILE A 298 -16.71 -23.00 29.92
CA ILE A 298 -16.19 -22.29 31.10
C ILE A 298 -16.17 -20.79 30.84
N LEU A 299 -15.68 -20.38 29.68
CA LEU A 299 -15.69 -18.98 29.24
C LEU A 299 -17.15 -18.52 29.13
N GLY A 300 -17.46 -17.31 29.62
CA GLY A 300 -18.82 -16.78 29.65
C GLY A 300 -19.61 -17.08 30.94
N ARG A 301 -19.10 -17.93 31.85
CA ARG A 301 -19.65 -18.06 33.21
C ARG A 301 -19.23 -16.89 34.10
N PRO A 302 -19.91 -16.62 35.23
CA PRO A 302 -19.41 -15.65 36.21
C PRO A 302 -17.98 -15.99 36.67
N SER A 303 -17.13 -14.97 36.85
CA SER A 303 -15.69 -15.16 37.14
C SER A 303 -15.36 -15.83 38.49
N ILE A 304 -16.36 -16.11 39.32
CA ILE A 304 -16.19 -16.74 40.64
C ILE A 304 -15.87 -18.23 40.43
N GLY A 305 -14.74 -18.71 40.96
CA GLY A 305 -14.32 -20.10 40.81
C GLY A 305 -13.77 -20.47 39.43
N LEU A 306 -13.49 -19.49 38.58
CA LEU A 306 -12.97 -19.70 37.22
C LEU A 306 -11.64 -20.46 37.21
N ALA A 307 -10.71 -20.11 38.11
CA ALA A 307 -9.42 -20.79 38.22
C ALA A 307 -9.58 -22.29 38.50
N LYS A 308 -10.45 -22.64 39.46
CA LYS A 308 -10.77 -24.04 39.77
C LYS A 308 -11.39 -24.77 38.57
N SER A 309 -12.29 -24.10 37.85
CA SER A 309 -12.93 -24.69 36.66
C SER A 309 -11.89 -25.06 35.58
N PHE A 310 -10.85 -24.25 35.40
CA PHE A 310 -9.74 -24.60 34.51
C PHE A 310 -8.85 -25.70 35.10
N GLU A 311 -8.55 -25.66 36.40
CA GLU A 311 -7.79 -26.73 37.06
C GLU A 311 -8.45 -28.09 36.90
N ASP A 312 -9.78 -28.16 36.99
CA ASP A 312 -10.58 -29.37 36.79
C ASP A 312 -10.48 -29.92 35.35
N LEU A 313 -10.07 -29.12 34.35
CA LEU A 313 -9.78 -29.58 32.99
C LEU A 313 -8.40 -30.24 32.84
N SER A 314 -7.48 -30.06 33.79
CA SER A 314 -6.10 -30.56 33.68
C SER A 314 -5.98 -32.04 33.28
N PRO A 315 -6.82 -32.96 33.81
CA PRO A 315 -6.76 -34.38 33.43
C PRO A 315 -7.12 -34.64 31.96
N LEU A 316 -7.91 -33.75 31.34
CA LEU A 316 -8.42 -33.91 29.97
C LEU A 316 -7.52 -33.25 28.92
N LEU A 317 -6.59 -32.37 29.30
CA LEU A 317 -5.84 -31.54 28.34
C LEU A 317 -5.07 -32.34 27.27
N VAL A 318 -4.59 -33.54 27.61
CA VAL A 318 -3.92 -34.41 26.65
C VAL A 318 -4.92 -34.92 25.60
N GLU A 319 -6.06 -35.45 26.04
CA GLU A 319 -7.13 -35.93 25.15
C GLU A 319 -7.68 -34.80 24.26
N LEU A 320 -7.85 -33.60 24.82
CA LEU A 320 -8.28 -32.42 24.07
C LEU A 320 -7.27 -32.03 22.98
N SER A 321 -5.97 -32.13 23.27
CA SER A 321 -4.90 -31.85 22.30
C SER A 321 -4.86 -32.90 21.19
N ASP A 322 -5.04 -34.18 21.54
CA ASP A 322 -5.12 -35.28 20.57
C ASP A 322 -6.33 -35.12 19.64
N ARG A 323 -7.49 -34.75 20.20
CA ARG A 323 -8.70 -34.46 19.42
C ARG A 323 -8.47 -33.30 18.46
N TRP A 324 -7.89 -32.18 18.91
CA TRP A 324 -7.54 -31.05 18.04
C TRP A 324 -6.61 -31.47 16.91
N HIS A 325 -5.60 -32.28 17.21
CA HIS A 325 -4.65 -32.77 16.22
C HIS A 325 -5.36 -33.61 15.13
N LEU A 326 -6.29 -34.49 15.53
CA LEU A 326 -7.11 -35.28 14.61
C LEU A 326 -8.04 -34.40 13.77
N GLU A 327 -8.76 -33.47 14.39
CA GLU A 327 -9.66 -32.54 13.68
C GLU A 327 -8.92 -31.73 12.60
N CYS A 328 -7.73 -31.19 12.93
CA CYS A 328 -6.90 -30.47 11.96
C CYS A 328 -6.35 -31.39 10.88
N SER A 329 -5.98 -32.63 11.23
CA SER A 329 -5.52 -33.64 10.27
C SER A 329 -6.63 -33.99 9.27
N PHE A 330 -7.87 -34.20 9.74
CA PHE A 330 -9.00 -34.47 8.85
C PHE A 330 -9.31 -33.28 7.91
N LYS A 331 -9.19 -32.04 8.40
CA LYS A 331 -9.29 -30.86 7.52
C LYS A 331 -8.22 -30.89 6.41
N LEU A 332 -6.98 -31.24 6.72
CA LEU A 332 -5.92 -31.38 5.71
C LEU A 332 -6.17 -32.52 4.73
N MET A 333 -6.72 -33.65 5.18
CA MET A 333 -7.11 -34.76 4.33
C MET A 333 -8.10 -34.33 3.24
N THR A 334 -9.03 -33.40 3.55
CA THR A 334 -9.97 -32.89 2.54
C THR A 334 -9.27 -32.23 1.35
N LEU A 335 -8.10 -31.62 1.56
CA LEU A 335 -7.31 -30.91 0.55
C LEU A 335 -6.48 -31.84 -0.35
N LEU A 336 -6.33 -33.11 0.02
CA LEU A 336 -5.55 -34.07 -0.78
C LEU A 336 -6.30 -34.46 -2.06
N PRO A 337 -5.58 -34.67 -3.19
CA PRO A 337 -6.18 -35.18 -4.41
C PRO A 337 -6.68 -36.63 -4.21
N ALA A 338 -7.69 -37.01 -5.00
CA ALA A 338 -8.28 -38.36 -4.93
C ALA A 338 -7.26 -39.48 -5.17
N SER A 339 -6.20 -39.22 -5.92
CA SER A 339 -5.10 -40.17 -6.18
C SER A 339 -4.25 -40.48 -4.94
N VAL A 340 -4.31 -39.66 -3.89
CA VAL A 340 -3.53 -39.81 -2.65
C VAL A 340 -4.43 -40.23 -1.47
N LYS A 341 -5.74 -39.98 -1.55
CA LYS A 341 -6.71 -40.46 -0.57
C LYS A 341 -6.83 -41.99 -0.69
N GLN A 342 -6.41 -42.71 0.36
CA GLN A 342 -6.70 -44.15 0.48
C GLN A 342 -8.21 -44.37 0.71
N MET A 343 -8.68 -45.61 0.52
CA MET A 343 -10.12 -45.95 0.57
C MET A 343 -10.77 -45.77 1.96
N ASN A 344 -9.99 -45.57 3.03
CA ASN A 344 -10.52 -45.42 4.38
C ASN A 344 -10.52 -43.94 4.82
N ALA A 345 -11.70 -43.40 5.16
CA ALA A 345 -11.87 -41.98 5.47
C ALA A 345 -11.24 -41.55 6.81
N GLU A 346 -10.99 -42.51 7.71
CA GLU A 346 -10.44 -42.28 9.05
C GLU A 346 -8.91 -42.37 9.10
N ASP A 347 -8.25 -42.79 8.03
CA ASP A 347 -6.79 -42.95 8.00
C ASP A 347 -6.06 -41.64 7.63
N ILE A 348 -5.30 -41.11 8.58
CA ILE A 348 -4.46 -39.90 8.39
C ILE A 348 -3.05 -40.22 7.87
N SER A 349 -2.69 -41.50 7.67
CA SER A 349 -1.38 -41.92 7.17
C SER A 349 -0.92 -41.22 5.89
N PRO A 350 -1.79 -40.84 4.93
CA PRO A 350 -1.36 -40.13 3.73
C PRO A 350 -0.74 -38.75 4.00
N LEU A 351 -1.06 -38.11 5.13
CA LEU A 351 -0.42 -36.86 5.53
C LEU A 351 1.06 -37.05 5.87
N GLY A 352 1.43 -38.22 6.41
CA GLY A 352 2.79 -38.55 6.82
C GLY A 352 3.74 -38.89 5.66
N LEU A 353 3.22 -39.05 4.43
CA LEU A 353 4.03 -39.35 3.25
C LEU A 353 4.99 -38.21 2.92
N ALA A 354 6.20 -38.56 2.46
CA ALA A 354 7.20 -37.58 2.07
C ALA A 354 6.68 -36.64 0.95
N THR A 355 5.78 -37.14 0.10
CA THR A 355 5.18 -36.46 -1.04
C THR A 355 4.07 -35.47 -0.67
N THR A 356 3.60 -35.46 0.59
CA THR A 356 2.48 -34.62 1.02
C THR A 356 2.93 -33.23 1.49
N TRP A 357 2.68 -32.22 0.66
CA TRP A 357 3.05 -30.83 0.93
C TRP A 357 1.91 -29.85 0.63
N PHE A 358 1.79 -28.83 1.47
CA PHE A 358 0.81 -27.76 1.35
C PHE A 358 1.48 -26.44 1.00
N PHE A 359 0.82 -25.67 0.14
CA PHE A 359 1.19 -24.30 -0.18
C PHE A 359 0.29 -23.33 0.62
N CYS A 360 0.92 -22.44 1.37
CA CYS A 360 0.23 -21.35 2.08
C CYS A 360 0.26 -20.08 1.22
N SER A 361 -0.91 -19.60 0.84
CA SER A 361 -1.08 -18.37 0.05
C SER A 361 -0.71 -17.11 0.83
N SER A 362 -0.80 -17.14 2.16
CA SER A 362 -0.57 -15.97 3.01
C SER A 362 0.89 -15.59 3.14
N CYS A 363 1.77 -16.56 3.41
CA CYS A 363 3.23 -16.33 3.48
C CYS A 363 3.99 -16.84 2.26
N GLN A 364 3.29 -17.40 1.27
CA GLN A 364 3.89 -17.99 0.08
C GLN A 364 4.93 -19.06 0.44
N ASN A 365 4.72 -19.88 1.48
CA ASN A 365 5.63 -20.97 1.86
C ASN A 365 5.07 -22.35 1.52
N LEU A 366 5.97 -23.33 1.39
CA LEU A 366 5.64 -24.76 1.33
C LEU A 366 5.87 -25.39 2.69
N VAL A 367 4.90 -26.14 3.18
CA VAL A 367 4.93 -26.73 4.51
C VAL A 367 4.40 -28.16 4.45
N GLY A 368 5.17 -29.11 4.98
CA GLY A 368 4.76 -30.51 5.13
C GLY A 368 4.07 -30.78 6.47
N PHE A 369 3.49 -31.97 6.58
CA PHE A 369 2.97 -32.49 7.84
C PHE A 369 4.11 -33.03 8.73
N PRO A 370 4.03 -32.92 10.07
CA PRO A 370 2.96 -32.28 10.85
C PRO A 370 3.19 -30.78 11.10
N ARG A 371 4.26 -30.18 10.56
CA ARG A 371 4.63 -28.76 10.80
C ARG A 371 3.53 -27.77 10.39
N ILE A 372 2.70 -28.12 9.42
CA ILE A 372 1.56 -27.30 8.98
C ILE A 372 0.55 -27.04 10.12
N LEU A 373 0.43 -27.94 11.10
CA LEU A 373 -0.49 -27.78 12.23
C LEU A 373 -0.14 -26.57 13.11
N ILE A 374 1.15 -26.27 13.27
CA ILE A 374 1.65 -25.14 14.07
C ILE A 374 2.16 -23.98 13.21
N HIS A 375 1.84 -23.97 11.91
CA HIS A 375 2.30 -22.93 11.02
C HIS A 375 1.63 -21.58 11.37
N ALA A 376 2.43 -20.53 11.62
CA ALA A 376 1.94 -19.26 12.14
C ALA A 376 0.81 -18.60 11.31
N CYS A 377 0.74 -18.83 9.99
CA CYS A 377 -0.35 -18.30 9.17
C CYS A 377 -1.70 -19.00 9.43
N MET A 378 -1.72 -20.13 10.13
CA MET A 378 -2.93 -20.87 10.47
C MET A 378 -3.61 -20.34 11.73
N ASN A 379 -2.85 -19.64 12.58
CA ASN A 379 -3.33 -19.14 13.87
C ASN A 379 -3.13 -17.63 14.05
N LYS A 380 -2.56 -16.91 13.07
CA LYS A 380 -2.43 -15.45 13.09
C LYS A 380 -3.21 -14.81 11.95
N CYS A 381 -3.74 -13.63 12.26
CA CYS A 381 -4.34 -12.72 11.29
C CYS A 381 -3.35 -12.43 10.15
N THR A 382 -3.75 -12.62 8.91
CA THR A 382 -2.92 -12.29 7.75
C THR A 382 -3.22 -10.85 7.31
N MET A 383 -2.26 -10.15 6.72
CA MET A 383 -2.42 -8.73 6.35
C MET A 383 -3.49 -8.47 5.26
N ASN A 384 -4.34 -9.45 4.94
CA ASN A 384 -5.25 -9.48 3.79
C ASN A 384 -6.74 -9.31 4.14
N GLY A 385 -7.07 -8.77 5.32
CA GLY A 385 -8.45 -8.37 5.66
C GLY A 385 -9.28 -9.41 6.42
N ASP A 386 -8.63 -10.38 7.07
CA ASP A 386 -9.23 -11.39 7.95
C ASP A 386 -9.30 -10.96 9.44
N GLY A 387 -8.88 -9.72 9.76
CA GLY A 387 -8.94 -9.12 11.10
C GLY A 387 -10.27 -8.40 11.41
N ALA A 388 -11.29 -8.59 10.59
CA ALA A 388 -12.61 -8.08 10.90
C ALA A 388 -13.21 -8.89 12.05
N LEU A 389 -13.79 -8.21 13.03
CA LEU A 389 -14.50 -8.87 14.11
C LEU A 389 -15.71 -9.63 13.55
N ASP A 390 -15.94 -10.83 14.06
CA ASP A 390 -17.17 -11.56 13.80
C ASP A 390 -18.31 -10.83 14.54
N LEU A 391 -19.16 -10.14 13.78
CA LEU A 391 -20.24 -9.35 14.35
C LEU A 391 -21.50 -10.18 14.65
N THR A 392 -21.46 -11.50 14.47
CA THR A 392 -22.55 -12.36 14.90
C THR A 392 -22.73 -12.27 16.41
N TYR A 393 -23.99 -12.25 16.84
CA TYR A 393 -24.33 -12.14 18.25
C TYR A 393 -24.30 -13.53 18.91
N THR A 394 -23.11 -14.14 18.98
CA THR A 394 -22.91 -15.47 19.57
C THR A 394 -21.79 -15.47 20.60
N HIS A 395 -21.91 -16.33 21.61
CA HIS A 395 -20.88 -16.48 22.64
C HIS A 395 -19.52 -16.88 22.03
N GLN A 396 -19.53 -17.78 21.04
CA GLN A 396 -18.34 -18.21 20.32
C GLN A 396 -17.65 -17.05 19.60
N ALA A 397 -18.42 -16.21 18.88
CA ALA A 397 -17.89 -15.03 18.21
C ALA A 397 -17.27 -14.03 19.21
N ASP A 398 -17.92 -13.80 20.36
CA ASP A 398 -17.40 -12.92 21.40
C ASP A 398 -16.07 -13.44 21.99
N VAL A 399 -15.95 -14.73 22.27
CA VAL A 399 -14.69 -15.35 22.72
C VAL A 399 -13.61 -15.22 21.64
N MET A 400 -13.93 -15.59 20.40
CA MET A 400 -13.00 -15.54 19.27
C MET A 400 -12.47 -14.12 19.03
N ASN A 401 -13.37 -13.13 19.01
CA ASN A 401 -13.04 -11.72 18.89
C ASN A 401 -12.15 -11.24 20.06
N THR A 402 -12.45 -11.68 21.29
CA THR A 402 -11.65 -11.31 22.46
C THR A 402 -10.23 -11.87 22.37
N VAL A 403 -10.08 -13.14 21.98
CA VAL A 403 -8.76 -13.75 21.77
C VAL A 403 -8.00 -13.03 20.66
N HIS A 404 -8.66 -12.72 19.55
CA HIS A 404 -8.07 -11.96 18.45
C HIS A 404 -7.58 -10.58 18.89
N LEU A 405 -8.40 -9.83 19.62
CA LEU A 405 -8.06 -8.48 20.09
C LEU A 405 -6.91 -8.47 21.12
N LEU A 406 -6.80 -9.49 21.95
CA LEU A 406 -5.79 -9.55 23.02
C LEU A 406 -4.47 -10.21 22.59
N PHE A 407 -4.53 -11.25 21.76
CA PHE A 407 -3.38 -12.10 21.44
C PHE A 407 -3.02 -12.07 19.94
N GLY A 408 -3.87 -11.48 19.09
CA GLY A 408 -3.68 -11.52 17.63
C GLY A 408 -3.84 -12.92 17.03
N GLU A 409 -4.40 -13.86 17.80
CA GLU A 409 -4.60 -15.25 17.41
C GLU A 409 -6.01 -15.50 16.87
N GLN A 410 -6.14 -16.52 16.01
CA GLN A 410 -7.40 -17.03 15.48
C GLN A 410 -7.37 -18.58 15.48
N PRO A 411 -8.53 -19.24 15.46
CA PRO A 411 -8.61 -20.69 15.38
C PRO A 411 -8.01 -21.23 14.07
N TRP A 412 -7.47 -22.45 14.13
CA TRP A 412 -6.74 -23.07 13.03
C TRP A 412 -7.58 -23.11 11.75
N HIS A 413 -7.04 -22.48 10.70
CA HIS A 413 -7.60 -22.46 9.33
C HIS A 413 -9.05 -21.94 9.28
N ILE A 414 -9.34 -20.84 10.00
CA ILE A 414 -10.61 -20.13 9.89
C ILE A 414 -10.83 -19.54 8.48
N VAL A 415 -9.76 -19.05 7.83
CA VAL A 415 -9.81 -18.53 6.45
C VAL A 415 -9.66 -19.68 5.45
N THR A 416 -10.80 -20.14 4.94
CA THR A 416 -10.87 -21.14 3.89
C THR A 416 -10.16 -20.66 2.60
N GLY A 417 -9.45 -21.56 1.92
CA GLY A 417 -8.75 -21.27 0.66
C GLY A 417 -7.33 -20.71 0.79
N SER A 418 -6.84 -20.47 2.02
CA SER A 418 -5.46 -20.05 2.27
C SER A 418 -4.43 -21.17 2.11
N LEU A 419 -4.88 -22.43 2.13
CA LEU A 419 -4.08 -23.64 1.91
C LEU A 419 -4.53 -24.44 0.69
N ARG A 420 -3.57 -25.04 -0.01
CA ARG A 420 -3.83 -26.03 -1.07
C ARG A 420 -2.74 -27.08 -1.13
N PHE A 421 -3.08 -28.28 -1.57
CA PHE A 421 -2.09 -29.31 -1.91
C PHE A 421 -1.18 -28.82 -3.04
N HIS A 422 0.13 -29.03 -2.92
CA HIS A 422 1.10 -28.54 -3.89
C HIS A 422 1.60 -29.66 -4.82
N GLN A 423 0.92 -29.82 -5.96
CA GLN A 423 1.20 -30.87 -6.93
C GLN A 423 2.65 -30.87 -7.43
N VAL A 424 3.25 -29.71 -7.68
CA VAL A 424 4.63 -29.61 -8.17
C VAL A 424 5.62 -30.17 -7.17
N SER A 425 5.43 -29.90 -5.86
CA SER A 425 6.27 -30.49 -4.81
C SER A 425 6.13 -32.00 -4.76
N CYS A 426 4.89 -32.51 -4.86
CA CYS A 426 4.63 -33.94 -4.91
C CYS A 426 5.42 -34.60 -6.04
N SER A 427 5.38 -34.05 -7.26
CA SER A 427 6.15 -34.56 -8.40
C SER A 427 7.65 -34.52 -8.17
N THR A 428 8.19 -33.43 -7.62
CA THR A 428 9.62 -33.30 -7.31
C THR A 428 10.08 -34.34 -6.29
N ILE A 429 9.30 -34.56 -5.24
CA ILE A 429 9.65 -35.50 -4.17
C ILE A 429 9.48 -36.94 -4.63
N THR A 430 8.50 -37.22 -5.50
CA THR A 430 8.33 -38.52 -6.15
C THR A 430 9.62 -38.90 -6.89
N ASN A 431 10.25 -37.95 -7.58
CA ASN A 431 11.50 -38.21 -8.28
C ASN A 431 12.69 -38.38 -7.33
N ILE A 432 12.81 -37.54 -6.29
CA ILE A 432 13.85 -37.68 -5.25
C ILE A 432 13.74 -39.02 -4.54
N THR A 433 12.54 -39.44 -4.15
CA THR A 433 12.30 -40.71 -3.45
C THR A 433 12.65 -41.91 -4.34
N MET A 434 12.31 -41.86 -5.64
CA MET A 434 12.75 -42.88 -6.62
C MET A 434 14.27 -42.94 -6.79
N ILE A 435 14.98 -41.79 -6.81
CA ILE A 435 16.45 -41.74 -6.87
C ILE A 435 17.07 -42.43 -5.65
N CYS A 436 16.43 -42.32 -4.48
CA CYS A 436 16.85 -43.02 -3.26
C CYS A 436 16.45 -44.50 -3.22
N GLY A 437 15.84 -45.06 -4.26
CA GLY A 437 15.34 -46.44 -4.28
C GLY A 437 14.17 -46.69 -3.34
N LYS A 438 13.44 -45.64 -2.93
CA LYS A 438 12.25 -45.73 -2.06
C LYS A 438 10.98 -45.67 -2.89
N ASN A 439 9.89 -46.24 -2.37
CA ASN A 439 8.58 -46.19 -3.02
C ASN A 439 7.82 -44.91 -2.60
N PRO A 440 7.54 -43.96 -3.53
CA PRO A 440 6.87 -42.69 -3.22
C PRO A 440 5.46 -42.82 -2.63
N ALA A 441 4.79 -43.95 -2.87
CA ALA A 441 3.42 -44.19 -2.42
C ALA A 441 3.31 -44.51 -0.92
N VAL A 442 4.42 -44.93 -0.28
CA VAL A 442 4.42 -45.38 1.12
C VAL A 442 5.53 -44.73 1.95
N VAL A 443 6.56 -44.16 1.32
CA VAL A 443 7.68 -43.56 2.05
C VAL A 443 7.23 -42.34 2.85
N THR A 444 7.53 -42.36 4.14
CA THR A 444 7.20 -41.29 5.07
C THR A 444 8.23 -40.17 5.04
N ALA A 445 7.81 -38.97 5.44
CA ALA A 445 8.72 -37.84 5.58
C ALA A 445 9.84 -38.11 6.60
N ARG A 446 9.58 -38.96 7.61
CA ARG A 446 10.54 -39.38 8.63
C ARG A 446 11.62 -40.30 8.06
N GLU A 447 11.24 -41.32 7.29
CA GLU A 447 12.22 -42.21 6.64
C GLU A 447 13.16 -41.46 5.71
N MET A 448 12.66 -40.44 5.00
CA MET A 448 13.51 -39.59 4.16
C MET A 448 14.41 -38.66 4.96
N ASP A 449 14.01 -38.23 6.16
CA ASP A 449 14.88 -37.48 7.09
C ASP A 449 15.98 -38.37 7.66
N GLU A 450 15.66 -39.61 8.04
CA GLU A 450 16.61 -40.59 8.58
C GLU A 450 17.64 -41.06 7.54
N LEU A 451 17.26 -41.09 6.26
CA LEU A 451 18.19 -41.37 5.17
C LEU A 451 19.32 -40.32 5.07
N ASP A 452 19.04 -39.07 5.46
CA ASP A 452 19.94 -37.91 5.42
C ASP A 452 20.72 -37.74 4.08
N ALA A 453 20.11 -38.17 2.97
CA ALA A 453 20.73 -38.07 1.65
C ALA A 453 20.97 -36.61 1.23
N ARG A 454 21.99 -36.40 0.39
CA ARG A 454 22.35 -35.10 -0.18
C ARG A 454 22.12 -35.11 -1.69
N PHE A 455 21.55 -34.03 -2.20
CA PHE A 455 21.15 -33.92 -3.60
C PHE A 455 21.79 -32.70 -4.26
N ILE A 456 22.06 -32.82 -5.55
CA ILE A 456 22.44 -31.70 -6.42
C ILE A 456 21.43 -31.52 -7.55
N CYS A 457 21.17 -30.26 -7.93
CA CYS A 457 20.35 -29.93 -9.07
C CYS A 457 21.20 -29.92 -10.35
N LEU A 458 20.83 -30.73 -11.33
CA LEU A 458 21.54 -30.90 -12.61
C LEU A 458 21.09 -29.91 -13.70
N LYS A 459 20.24 -28.92 -13.37
CA LYS A 459 19.84 -27.91 -14.35
C LYS A 459 20.98 -26.92 -14.61
N PRO A 460 21.23 -26.53 -15.88
CA PRO A 460 22.35 -25.65 -16.24
C PRO A 460 22.41 -24.35 -15.41
N ARG A 461 21.25 -23.76 -15.08
CA ARG A 461 21.18 -22.53 -14.26
C ARG A 461 21.64 -22.68 -12.81
N CYS A 462 21.80 -23.90 -12.31
CA CYS A 462 22.24 -24.20 -10.94
C CYS A 462 23.70 -24.66 -10.88
N MET A 463 24.35 -24.81 -12.04
CA MET A 463 25.74 -25.21 -12.18
C MET A 463 26.51 -24.03 -12.74
N THR A 464 26.91 -23.09 -11.87
CA THR A 464 27.64 -21.88 -12.27
C THR A 464 29.09 -21.95 -11.80
N HIS A 465 30.05 -21.69 -12.70
CA HIS A 465 31.47 -21.55 -12.39
C HIS A 465 32.09 -22.75 -11.63
N GLY A 466 31.63 -23.99 -11.91
CA GLY A 466 32.14 -25.19 -11.25
C GLY A 466 31.65 -25.41 -9.81
N HIS A 467 30.71 -24.60 -9.32
CA HIS A 467 30.06 -24.78 -8.03
C HIS A 467 28.67 -25.40 -8.18
N VAL A 468 28.35 -26.37 -7.31
CA VAL A 468 27.03 -27.02 -7.23
C VAL A 468 26.40 -26.79 -5.86
N CYS A 469 25.09 -26.55 -5.83
CA CYS A 469 24.34 -26.42 -4.58
C CYS A 469 23.99 -27.81 -4.05
N VAL A 470 24.54 -28.17 -2.88
CA VAL A 470 24.23 -29.42 -2.18
C VAL A 470 23.13 -29.16 -1.17
N VAL A 471 22.02 -29.88 -1.29
CA VAL A 471 20.81 -29.65 -0.49
C VAL A 471 20.26 -30.94 0.11
N THR A 472 19.51 -30.84 1.20
CA THR A 472 18.68 -31.93 1.71
C THR A 472 17.43 -32.10 0.84
N TRP A 473 16.70 -33.21 1.00
CA TRP A 473 15.46 -33.42 0.24
C TRP A 473 14.40 -32.35 0.53
N ARG A 474 14.28 -31.86 1.78
CA ARG A 474 13.37 -30.76 2.14
C ARG A 474 13.77 -29.44 1.47
N THR A 475 15.08 -29.16 1.41
CA THR A 475 15.59 -27.95 0.76
C THR A 475 15.47 -28.04 -0.77
N ALA A 476 15.57 -29.23 -1.36
CA ALA A 476 15.33 -29.45 -2.78
C ALA A 476 13.92 -29.02 -3.23
N VAL A 477 12.91 -29.22 -2.38
CA VAL A 477 11.53 -28.77 -2.62
C VAL A 477 11.43 -27.25 -2.72
N LEU A 478 12.10 -26.54 -1.80
CA LEU A 478 12.15 -25.06 -1.81
C LEU A 478 12.98 -24.54 -2.98
N HIS A 479 14.09 -25.20 -3.29
CA HIS A 479 14.94 -24.89 -4.44
C HIS A 479 14.16 -24.98 -5.75
N GLU A 480 13.41 -26.07 -5.98
CA GLU A 480 12.59 -26.21 -7.18
C GLU A 480 11.58 -25.08 -7.28
N LYS A 481 10.90 -24.70 -6.19
CA LYS A 481 9.95 -23.59 -6.22
C LYS A 481 10.59 -22.25 -6.58
N ILE A 482 11.75 -21.93 -5.99
CA ILE A 482 12.39 -20.61 -6.12
C ILE A 482 13.10 -20.49 -7.47
N PHE A 483 13.90 -21.49 -7.81
CA PHE A 483 14.74 -21.45 -8.99
C PHE A 483 14.06 -22.09 -10.19
N HIS A 484 13.07 -22.98 -10.01
CA HIS A 484 12.45 -23.76 -11.08
C HIS A 484 10.91 -23.82 -11.06
N PRO A 485 10.21 -22.67 -11.13
CA PRO A 485 8.75 -22.63 -11.03
C PRO A 485 8.02 -23.36 -12.16
N GLU A 486 8.63 -23.44 -13.36
CA GLU A 486 8.13 -24.18 -14.54
C GLU A 486 8.15 -25.71 -14.33
N GLY A 487 8.81 -26.20 -13.28
CA GLY A 487 9.05 -27.62 -13.04
C GLY A 487 10.10 -28.25 -13.99
N GLY A 488 10.11 -29.59 -14.03
CA GLY A 488 11.09 -30.40 -14.76
C GLY A 488 12.24 -30.83 -13.86
N THR A 489 12.24 -32.07 -13.42
CA THR A 489 13.19 -32.54 -12.41
C THR A 489 14.48 -33.07 -13.02
N SER A 490 15.60 -32.61 -12.51
CA SER A 490 16.90 -33.25 -12.75
C SER A 490 17.73 -33.16 -11.47
N TRP A 491 17.62 -34.18 -10.64
CA TRP A 491 18.31 -34.31 -9.36
C TRP A 491 19.21 -35.54 -9.42
N SER A 492 20.35 -35.50 -8.72
CA SER A 492 21.16 -36.69 -8.44
C SER A 492 21.54 -36.74 -6.97
N ILE A 493 21.68 -37.96 -6.46
CA ILE A 493 22.17 -38.22 -5.11
C ILE A 493 23.70 -38.14 -5.10
N LEU A 494 24.26 -37.51 -4.08
CA LEU A 494 25.69 -37.54 -3.77
C LEU A 494 25.99 -38.78 -2.95
N ASN A 495 26.93 -39.60 -3.39
CA ASN A 495 27.34 -40.79 -2.67
C ASN A 495 28.26 -40.41 -1.49
N THR A 496 28.35 -41.29 -0.48
CA THR A 496 29.13 -41.08 0.74
C THR A 496 30.62 -40.82 0.50
N GLU A 497 31.17 -41.27 -0.62
CA GLU A 497 32.57 -41.04 -1.02
C GLU A 497 32.84 -39.58 -1.47
N ASP A 498 31.83 -38.86 -1.95
CA ASP A 498 31.96 -37.47 -2.46
C ASP A 498 31.91 -36.41 -1.35
N ILE A 499 31.59 -36.80 -0.10
CA ILE A 499 31.32 -35.88 1.03
C ILE A 499 32.61 -35.23 1.58
N THR A 500 33.80 -35.60 1.07
CA THR A 500 35.09 -35.01 1.48
C THR A 500 35.34 -33.59 0.94
N MET A 501 34.49 -33.05 0.06
CA MET A 501 34.62 -31.65 -0.39
C MET A 501 33.96 -30.65 0.58
N LYS A 502 34.82 -30.02 1.39
CA LYS A 502 34.68 -28.78 2.19
C LYS A 502 33.25 -28.23 2.39
N ARG A 503 32.77 -28.32 3.64
CA ARG A 503 31.66 -27.53 4.19
C ARG A 503 31.97 -26.02 4.08
N SER A 504 31.40 -25.34 3.10
CA SER A 504 31.30 -23.87 3.10
C SER A 504 30.08 -23.36 2.34
N CYS A 505 28.87 -23.58 2.85
CA CYS A 505 27.76 -22.62 2.71
C CYS A 505 26.54 -23.11 3.52
N ASN A 506 26.47 -22.77 4.81
CA ASN A 506 25.20 -22.77 5.55
C ASN A 506 24.73 -21.35 5.90
N THR A 507 25.41 -20.32 5.39
CA THR A 507 25.29 -18.96 5.92
C THR A 507 24.33 -18.06 5.13
N THR A 508 24.12 -18.27 3.83
CA THR A 508 23.33 -17.30 3.03
C THR A 508 21.84 -17.63 2.94
N LEU A 509 21.44 -18.91 2.89
CA LEU A 509 20.02 -19.32 2.95
C LEU A 509 19.44 -19.20 4.37
N GLY A 510 20.27 -19.39 5.41
CA GLY A 510 19.87 -19.18 6.80
C GLY A 510 19.68 -17.71 7.17
N MET A 511 20.39 -16.78 6.52
CA MET A 511 20.33 -15.35 6.84
C MET A 511 19.11 -14.64 6.24
N THR A 512 18.59 -15.05 5.07
CA THR A 512 17.36 -14.48 4.51
C THR A 512 16.09 -14.99 5.20
N LEU A 513 16.15 -16.15 5.84
CA LEU A 513 15.08 -16.67 6.70
C LEU A 513 15.11 -16.06 8.11
N ASN A 514 16.29 -15.90 8.73
CA ASN A 514 16.41 -15.30 10.07
C ASN A 514 16.20 -13.78 10.12
N THR A 515 16.52 -13.04 9.06
CA THR A 515 16.40 -11.57 9.07
C THR A 515 14.96 -11.07 8.97
N ARG A 516 14.02 -11.88 8.43
CA ARG A 516 12.58 -11.56 8.50
C ARG A 516 11.89 -12.06 9.77
N GLU A 517 12.47 -13.02 10.49
CA GLU A 517 11.92 -13.52 11.77
C GLU A 517 12.37 -12.68 12.98
N LYS A 518 13.49 -11.96 12.92
CA LYS A 518 13.99 -11.13 14.04
C LYS A 518 13.47 -9.69 14.08
N ASP A 519 12.95 -9.15 12.98
CA ASP A 519 12.51 -7.74 12.90
C ASP A 519 11.04 -7.51 13.33
N MET A 520 10.40 -8.48 13.98
CA MET A 520 9.02 -8.36 14.46
C MET A 520 8.84 -8.53 15.97
N THR A 521 9.92 -8.38 16.74
CA THR A 521 9.84 -8.14 18.20
C THR A 521 9.73 -6.65 18.48
N ILE A 522 8.61 -6.03 18.12
CA ILE A 522 8.17 -4.80 18.80
C ILE A 522 7.35 -5.25 20.01
N SER A 523 8.06 -5.41 21.13
CA SER A 523 7.46 -5.54 22.46
C SER A 523 6.74 -4.23 22.79
N TYR A 524 5.45 -4.15 22.49
CA TYR A 524 4.56 -3.29 23.27
C TYR A 524 4.17 -4.07 24.52
N THR A 525 4.65 -3.60 25.67
CA THR A 525 4.18 -4.15 26.95
C THR A 525 2.68 -3.91 27.08
N MET A 526 1.93 -4.81 27.73
CA MET A 526 0.48 -4.64 27.99
C MET A 526 0.14 -3.27 28.58
N THR A 527 1.07 -2.66 29.32
CA THR A 527 0.98 -1.31 29.86
C THR A 527 0.98 -0.22 28.79
N GLN A 528 1.73 -0.36 27.69
CA GLN A 528 1.74 0.60 26.57
C GLN A 528 0.46 0.54 25.73
N ILE A 529 -0.15 -0.64 25.57
CA ILE A 529 -1.44 -0.78 24.87
C ILE A 529 -2.58 -0.18 25.71
N LEU A 530 -2.56 -0.39 27.04
CA LEU A 530 -3.52 0.22 27.96
C LEU A 530 -3.30 1.75 28.09
N ILE A 531 -2.07 2.24 28.10
CA ILE A 531 -1.75 3.67 28.12
C ILE A 531 -2.08 4.34 26.78
N LEU A 532 -1.90 3.67 25.65
CA LEU A 532 -2.34 4.19 24.34
C LEU A 532 -3.86 4.17 24.19
N ALA A 533 -4.55 3.17 24.74
CA ALA A 533 -6.02 3.16 24.80
C ALA A 533 -6.56 4.28 25.71
N TYR A 534 -5.96 4.49 26.89
CA TYR A 534 -6.37 5.49 27.87
C TYR A 534 -6.00 6.94 27.47
N LEU A 535 -4.81 7.16 26.88
CA LEU A 535 -4.39 8.48 26.37
C LEU A 535 -5.07 8.83 25.03
N SER A 536 -5.46 7.84 24.22
CA SER A 536 -6.28 8.03 23.01
C SER A 536 -7.69 8.51 23.34
N MET A 537 -8.27 8.05 24.47
CA MET A 537 -9.58 8.52 24.96
C MET A 537 -9.53 9.97 25.47
N CYS A 538 -8.43 10.42 26.08
CA CYS A 538 -8.39 11.73 26.76
C CYS A 538 -8.08 12.95 25.88
N HIS A 539 -7.34 12.81 24.76
CA HIS A 539 -7.00 13.98 23.93
C HIS A 539 -7.92 14.22 22.73
N TRP A 540 -8.65 13.20 22.26
CA TRP A 540 -9.51 13.29 21.07
C TRP A 540 -11.00 13.40 21.37
N THR A 541 -11.42 13.01 22.58
CA THR A 541 -12.73 13.42 23.12
C THR A 541 -12.91 14.93 23.04
N THR A 542 -11.84 15.74 23.08
CA THR A 542 -11.94 17.21 23.03
C THR A 542 -12.35 17.78 21.67
N LEU A 543 -11.97 17.17 20.53
CA LEU A 543 -12.34 17.68 19.20
C LEU A 543 -13.74 17.21 18.78
N VAL A 544 -14.05 15.93 19.02
CA VAL A 544 -15.39 15.39 18.75
C VAL A 544 -16.40 15.92 19.77
N ARG A 545 -16.05 16.09 21.06
CA ARG A 545 -16.94 16.82 22.01
C ARG A 545 -17.09 18.28 21.62
N ARG A 546 -16.05 18.98 21.12
CA ARG A 546 -16.21 20.36 20.61
C ARG A 546 -17.13 20.48 19.40
N LEU A 547 -17.12 19.48 18.51
CA LEU A 547 -18.01 19.44 17.34
C LEU A 547 -19.42 18.93 17.67
N LEU A 548 -19.60 18.24 18.80
CA LEU A 548 -20.90 17.75 19.29
C LEU A 548 -21.49 18.61 20.44
N SER A 549 -20.76 19.63 20.92
CA SER A 549 -21.19 20.55 21.99
C SER A 549 -21.60 21.94 21.49
N VAL A 550 -21.74 22.11 20.17
CA VAL A 550 -22.39 23.23 19.49
C VAL A 550 -23.59 22.63 18.77
#